data_AF-A0A844EE90-F1
#
_entry.id   AF-A0A844EE90-F1
#
_cell.length_a   1.000
_cell.length_b   1.000
_cell.length_c   1.000
_cell.angle_alpha   90.00
_cell.angle_beta   90.00
_cell.angle_gamma   90.00
#
_symmetry.space_group_name_H-M   'P 1'
#
loop_
_entity.id
_entity.type
_entity.pdbx_description
1 polymer ?
#
loop_
_entity_poly.entity_id
_entity_poly.type
_entity_poly.pdbx_seq_one_letter_code
_entity_poly.pdbx_strand_id
1 'polypeptide(L)'
;MTDYTISFKLSNETVYACYRGRFWRWDGSFWKESHLMTQKFERAKAADKHLTPQAFLTNGAEFAPLDEYEIDCAMLDALENAKPCKNAPIEPMKEESECQTSTPATSLQNCESVPAASAGGSSAPMPSAPGFDFSALGDLSEQAVETDQQFDLHYGTAQDEYLISCIYVAKMHALTAKAGRYGGGTWTKWYESKGMSKSSVWNMLQTGEGFKGSTVEQLTSIPELSRKDLNLIARSGCAEQLTAAAGDSQRVQELLAQLKAKEYKLNETQARLKSACIQEQESRDAMNTANAQLEAANADIKGLTEQNDQLRSRLDAAEAREEEAWKMQSKAEARAKNAEDALKKQPIVGVTDPEEVRRQADALAAEAKTQARRQIEDAQRRAREAEARYQKLQQDADGFLAPEQSCAQQAKIIADSMRSMYLGWFGLASTTGTPLARMAAPIYQVCDEIRESLEEDTTINPTAEGSVEDAEREALFE
;
A
#
# COMPACT_ATOMS: atom_id res chain seq x y z
N MET A 1 -11.14 -26.92 -20.28
CA MET A 1 -10.04 -26.91 -19.31
C MET A 1 -9.01 -25.95 -19.86
N THR A 2 -8.74 -24.86 -19.14
CA THR A 2 -7.75 -23.86 -19.52
C THR A 2 -6.37 -24.52 -19.46
N ASP A 3 -5.79 -24.83 -20.62
CA ASP A 3 -4.49 -25.51 -20.75
C ASP A 3 -3.28 -24.57 -20.44
N TYR A 4 -3.55 -23.47 -19.73
CA TYR A 4 -2.55 -22.47 -19.34
C TYR A 4 -2.63 -22.16 -17.84
N THR A 5 -1.46 -21.91 -17.26
CA THR A 5 -1.29 -21.34 -15.91
C THR A 5 -0.31 -20.19 -16.04
N ILE A 6 -0.72 -18.97 -15.70
CA ILE A 6 0.14 -17.78 -15.75
C ILE A 6 0.38 -17.31 -14.32
N SER A 7 1.65 -17.11 -13.97
CA SER A 7 2.05 -16.72 -12.62
C SER A 7 3.16 -15.68 -12.65
N PHE A 8 3.07 -14.72 -11.73
CA PHE A 8 4.09 -13.72 -11.47
C PHE A 8 5.14 -14.28 -10.52
N LYS A 9 6.41 -14.21 -10.90
CA LYS A 9 7.51 -14.66 -10.03
C LYS A 9 7.94 -13.54 -9.10
N LEU A 10 7.81 -13.78 -7.79
CA LEU A 10 8.03 -12.77 -6.75
C LEU A 10 9.47 -12.25 -6.70
N SER A 11 10.46 -13.09 -7.05
CA SER A 11 11.88 -12.75 -6.87
C SER A 11 12.45 -11.81 -7.94
N ASN A 12 11.83 -11.72 -9.11
CA ASN A 12 12.37 -10.97 -10.25
C ASN A 12 11.28 -10.30 -11.09
N GLU A 13 10.09 -10.18 -10.51
CA GLU A 13 8.93 -9.48 -11.05
C GLU A 13 8.57 -9.86 -12.50
N THR A 14 8.87 -11.10 -12.88
CA THR A 14 8.69 -11.58 -14.26
C THR A 14 7.50 -12.51 -14.32
N VAL A 15 6.64 -12.31 -15.32
CA VAL A 15 5.50 -13.21 -15.58
C VAL A 15 5.97 -14.44 -16.35
N TYR A 16 5.60 -15.62 -15.85
CA TYR A 16 5.82 -16.90 -16.50
C TYR A 16 4.49 -17.59 -16.79
N ALA A 17 4.45 -18.38 -17.86
CA ALA A 17 3.29 -19.19 -18.19
C ALA A 17 3.69 -20.65 -18.43
N CYS A 18 2.87 -21.59 -17.97
CA CYS A 18 2.88 -22.97 -18.40
C CYS A 18 1.75 -23.15 -19.40
N TYR A 19 2.07 -23.35 -20.68
CA TYR A 19 1.10 -23.59 -21.74
C TYR A 19 1.53 -24.78 -22.59
N ARG A 20 0.63 -25.76 -22.77
CA ARG A 20 0.90 -27.02 -23.50
C ARG A 20 2.14 -27.77 -22.97
N GLY A 21 2.33 -27.75 -21.65
CA GLY A 21 3.45 -28.44 -20.96
C GLY A 21 4.83 -27.80 -21.16
N ARG A 22 4.88 -26.56 -21.68
CA ARG A 22 6.11 -25.77 -21.83
C ARG A 22 6.05 -24.51 -20.98
N PHE A 23 7.22 -24.06 -20.57
CA PHE A 23 7.37 -22.82 -19.81
C PHE A 23 7.73 -21.65 -20.73
N TRP A 24 7.03 -20.55 -20.52
CA TRP A 24 7.17 -19.31 -21.27
C TRP A 24 7.46 -18.17 -20.30
N ARG A 25 8.23 -17.19 -20.75
CA ARG A 25 8.54 -15.94 -20.05
C ARG A 25 7.95 -14.79 -20.85
N TRP A 26 7.27 -13.89 -20.18
CA TRP A 26 6.81 -12.63 -20.75
C TRP A 26 7.96 -11.62 -20.80
N ASP A 27 8.15 -10.96 -21.94
CA ASP A 27 9.15 -9.90 -22.10
C ASP A 27 8.55 -8.48 -22.19
N GLY A 28 7.23 -8.35 -21.96
CA GLY A 28 6.48 -7.10 -22.10
C GLY A 28 5.73 -6.97 -23.43
N SER A 29 6.01 -7.82 -24.43
CA SER A 29 5.29 -7.80 -25.70
C SER A 29 5.06 -9.18 -26.32
N PHE A 30 5.93 -10.15 -26.06
CA PHE A 30 5.86 -11.49 -26.61
C PHE A 30 6.26 -12.56 -25.56
N TRP A 31 5.82 -13.79 -25.80
CA TRP A 31 6.22 -14.95 -25.01
C TRP A 31 7.46 -15.63 -25.59
N LYS A 32 8.48 -15.80 -24.75
CA LYS A 32 9.72 -16.53 -25.08
C LYS A 32 9.81 -17.82 -24.28
N GLU A 33 10.22 -18.91 -24.92
CA GLU A 33 10.38 -20.20 -24.24
C GLU A 33 11.49 -20.13 -23.18
N SER A 34 11.13 -20.44 -21.93
CA SER A 34 12.03 -20.37 -20.79
C SER A 34 12.69 -21.72 -20.51
N HIS A 35 13.90 -21.87 -21.03
CA HIS A 35 14.73 -23.06 -20.78
C HIS A 35 15.19 -23.13 -19.32
N LEU A 36 15.41 -21.96 -18.69
CA LEU A 36 15.73 -21.86 -17.27
C LEU A 36 14.62 -22.42 -16.39
N MET A 37 13.36 -22.06 -16.68
CA MET A 37 12.23 -22.54 -15.88
C MET A 37 11.97 -24.02 -16.11
N THR A 38 12.19 -24.49 -17.33
CA THR A 38 12.19 -25.93 -17.66
C THR A 38 13.23 -26.69 -16.84
N GLN A 39 14.46 -26.17 -16.72
CA GLN A 39 15.51 -26.81 -15.91
C GLN A 39 15.17 -26.82 -14.41
N LYS A 40 14.60 -25.73 -13.89
CA LYS A 40 14.16 -25.66 -12.48
C LYS A 40 13.04 -26.65 -12.19
N PHE A 41 12.05 -26.75 -13.08
CA PHE A 41 10.99 -27.74 -12.99
C PHE A 41 11.54 -29.16 -12.99
N GLU A 42 12.45 -29.52 -13.91
CA GLU A 42 13.02 -30.87 -13.95
C GLU A 42 13.84 -31.20 -12.68
N ARG A 43 14.53 -30.22 -12.08
CA ARG A 43 15.20 -30.39 -10.79
C ARG A 43 14.18 -30.61 -9.66
N ALA A 44 13.09 -29.84 -9.62
CA ALA A 44 12.03 -30.01 -8.63
C ALA A 44 11.30 -31.35 -8.79
N LYS A 45 11.06 -31.77 -10.04
CA LYS A 45 10.45 -33.06 -10.39
C LYS A 45 11.34 -34.26 -10.05
N ALA A 46 12.67 -34.07 -10.08
CA ALA A 46 13.60 -35.09 -9.59
C ALA A 46 13.46 -35.32 -8.06
N ALA A 47 13.08 -34.29 -7.30
CA ALA A 47 12.78 -34.38 -5.88
C ALA A 47 11.35 -34.86 -5.60
N ASP A 48 10.38 -34.46 -6.42
CA ASP A 48 8.98 -34.93 -6.37
C ASP A 48 8.49 -35.41 -7.75
N LYS A 49 8.40 -36.74 -7.90
CA LYS A 49 8.03 -37.39 -9.17
C LYS A 49 6.59 -37.09 -9.62
N HIS A 50 5.72 -36.60 -8.73
CA HIS A 50 4.33 -36.30 -9.04
C HIS A 50 4.08 -34.82 -9.37
N LEU A 51 5.12 -33.98 -9.31
CA LEU A 51 5.00 -32.56 -9.59
C LEU A 51 4.65 -32.30 -11.06
N THR A 52 3.50 -31.66 -11.30
CA THR A 52 3.07 -31.24 -12.63
C THR A 52 3.62 -29.85 -12.97
N PRO A 53 3.82 -29.53 -14.27
CA PRO A 53 4.29 -28.21 -14.69
C PRO A 53 3.40 -27.06 -14.21
N GLN A 54 2.08 -27.27 -14.15
CA GLN A 54 1.11 -26.31 -13.65
C GLN A 54 1.26 -26.11 -12.14
N ALA A 55 1.31 -27.20 -11.36
CA ALA A 55 1.47 -27.12 -9.90
C ALA A 55 2.77 -26.43 -9.49
N PHE A 56 3.83 -26.57 -10.30
CA PHE A 56 5.10 -25.87 -10.09
C PHE A 56 4.95 -24.34 -10.15
N LEU A 57 4.13 -23.80 -11.06
CA LEU A 57 3.85 -22.36 -11.15
C LEU A 57 2.76 -21.88 -10.17
N THR A 58 2.11 -22.78 -9.44
CA THR A 58 1.13 -22.44 -8.41
C THR A 58 1.74 -22.46 -7.00
N ASN A 59 3.06 -22.64 -6.89
CA ASN A 59 3.75 -22.62 -5.60
C ASN A 59 3.82 -21.19 -5.04
N GLY A 60 2.95 -20.89 -4.08
CA GLY A 60 2.82 -19.58 -3.43
C GLY A 60 4.08 -19.03 -2.75
N ALA A 61 5.12 -19.85 -2.55
CA ALA A 61 6.41 -19.40 -2.03
C ALA A 61 7.28 -18.68 -3.07
N GLU A 62 7.16 -19.03 -4.35
CA GLU A 62 7.97 -18.46 -5.44
C GLU A 62 7.13 -17.73 -6.51
N PHE A 63 5.85 -18.11 -6.63
CA PHE A 63 4.96 -17.67 -7.69
C PHE A 63 3.60 -17.25 -7.14
N ALA A 64 3.11 -16.09 -7.60
CA ALA A 64 1.74 -15.65 -7.41
C ALA A 64 0.95 -15.92 -8.69
N PRO A 65 0.00 -16.88 -8.72
CA PRO A 65 -0.86 -17.12 -9.87
C PRO A 65 -1.66 -15.85 -10.20
N LEU A 66 -1.64 -15.42 -11.46
CA LEU A 66 -2.49 -14.32 -11.89
C LEU A 66 -3.91 -14.82 -12.13
N ASP A 67 -4.90 -14.05 -11.69
CA ASP A 67 -6.29 -14.34 -11.96
C ASP A 67 -6.74 -13.85 -13.35
N GLU A 68 -7.95 -14.23 -13.78
CA GLU A 68 -8.48 -13.90 -15.10
C GLU A 68 -8.69 -12.39 -15.34
N TYR A 69 -8.70 -11.57 -14.28
CA TYR A 69 -8.84 -10.12 -14.38
C TYR A 69 -7.49 -9.40 -14.46
N GLU A 70 -6.42 -10.04 -13.99
CA GLU A 70 -5.04 -9.54 -14.09
C GLU A 70 -4.35 -9.92 -15.41
N ILE A 71 -4.92 -10.90 -16.13
CA ILE A 71 -4.40 -11.39 -17.40
C ILE A 71 -4.98 -10.57 -18.57
N ASP A 72 -4.15 -9.73 -19.20
CA ASP A 72 -4.54 -8.98 -20.41
C ASP A 72 -4.88 -9.93 -21.59
N CYS A 73 -5.94 -9.61 -22.33
CA CYS A 73 -6.34 -10.30 -23.56
C CYS A 73 -5.19 -10.36 -24.59
N ALA A 74 -4.40 -9.28 -24.73
CA ALA A 74 -3.25 -9.25 -25.63
C ALA A 74 -2.16 -10.24 -25.23
N MET A 75 -2.00 -10.48 -23.93
CA MET A 75 -1.04 -11.43 -23.39
C MET A 75 -1.49 -12.88 -23.64
N LEU A 76 -2.80 -13.16 -23.59
CA LEU A 76 -3.36 -14.46 -23.95
C LEU A 76 -3.24 -14.74 -25.45
N ASP A 77 -3.59 -13.77 -26.30
CA ASP A 77 -3.46 -13.88 -27.75
C ASP A 77 -2.00 -14.13 -28.16
N ALA A 78 -1.05 -13.43 -27.52
CA ALA A 78 0.37 -13.66 -27.75
C ALA A 78 0.82 -15.07 -27.29
N LEU A 79 0.24 -15.62 -26.22
CA LEU A 79 0.58 -16.94 -25.69
C LEU A 79 0.10 -18.05 -26.61
N GLU A 80 -1.12 -17.91 -27.16
CA GLU A 80 -1.68 -18.86 -28.11
C GLU A 80 -0.87 -18.91 -29.42
N ASN A 81 -0.33 -17.76 -29.84
CA ASN A 81 0.49 -17.63 -31.03
C ASN A 81 1.98 -17.91 -30.81
N ALA A 82 2.41 -18.19 -29.57
CA ALA A 82 3.81 -18.40 -29.23
C ALA A 82 4.38 -19.68 -29.87
N LYS A 83 5.55 -19.58 -30.50
CA LYS A 83 6.22 -20.70 -31.17
C LYS A 83 7.51 -21.09 -30.43
N PRO A 84 7.78 -22.39 -30.20
CA PRO A 84 9.01 -22.85 -29.58
C PRO A 84 10.23 -22.41 -30.38
N CYS A 85 11.29 -21.99 -29.69
CA CYS A 85 12.50 -21.52 -30.35
C CYS A 85 13.30 -22.72 -30.89
N LYS A 86 13.42 -22.85 -32.21
CA LYS A 86 14.42 -23.75 -32.82
C LYS A 86 15.76 -23.03 -32.91
N ASN A 87 16.70 -23.42 -32.05
CA ASN A 87 18.16 -23.18 -32.10
C ASN A 87 18.67 -21.73 -32.23
N ALA A 88 19.17 -21.17 -31.11
CA ALA A 88 20.32 -20.25 -31.09
C ALA A 88 21.02 -20.26 -29.70
N PRO A 89 22.36 -20.08 -29.61
CA PRO A 89 23.15 -20.23 -28.38
C PRO A 89 22.91 -19.15 -27.32
N ILE A 90 23.17 -19.53 -26.06
CA ILE A 90 22.98 -18.79 -24.81
C ILE A 90 24.04 -17.70 -24.65
N GLU A 91 23.63 -16.46 -24.37
CA GLU A 91 24.45 -15.56 -23.54
C GLU A 91 24.11 -15.79 -22.06
N PRO A 92 25.07 -16.25 -21.23
CA PRO A 92 24.83 -16.46 -19.82
C PRO A 92 24.92 -15.11 -19.09
N MET A 93 23.78 -14.54 -18.71
CA MET A 93 23.78 -13.42 -17.78
C MET A 93 23.99 -13.96 -16.37
N LYS A 94 25.16 -13.66 -15.79
CA LYS A 94 25.45 -13.88 -14.36
C LYS A 94 24.58 -12.94 -13.54
N GLU A 95 23.94 -13.46 -12.51
CA GLU A 95 23.43 -12.64 -11.40
C GLU A 95 24.66 -12.16 -10.60
N GLU A 96 24.86 -10.85 -10.52
CA GLU A 96 25.93 -10.22 -9.75
C GLU A 96 25.43 -9.81 -8.36
N SER A 97 26.29 -10.06 -7.37
CA SER A 97 26.08 -9.92 -5.93
C SER A 97 26.64 -8.57 -5.43
N GLU A 98 25.91 -7.96 -4.49
CA GLU A 98 26.29 -6.96 -3.46
C GLU A 98 27.26 -5.76 -3.73
N CYS A 99 26.80 -4.59 -3.27
CA CYS A 99 27.54 -3.46 -2.65
C CYS A 99 28.33 -2.40 -3.48
N GLN A 100 27.93 -1.14 -3.20
CA GLN A 100 28.73 0.11 -3.07
C GLN A 100 29.11 1.01 -4.28
N THR A 101 28.47 2.20 -4.27
CA THR A 101 28.98 3.59 -4.47
C THR A 101 29.97 3.93 -5.59
N SER A 102 29.53 4.77 -6.54
CA SER A 102 30.07 6.13 -6.88
C SER A 102 29.87 6.49 -8.36
N THR A 103 29.32 7.69 -8.60
CA THR A 103 29.18 8.41 -9.87
C THR A 103 30.48 9.19 -10.22
N PRO A 104 30.55 10.00 -11.29
CA PRO A 104 30.18 9.85 -12.71
C PRO A 104 31.32 10.31 -13.67
N ALA A 105 31.20 10.12 -15.00
CA ALA A 105 31.60 11.10 -16.03
C ALA A 105 31.44 10.61 -17.49
N THR A 106 30.56 11.30 -18.23
CA THR A 106 30.83 12.03 -19.48
C THR A 106 31.69 11.39 -20.59
N SER A 107 31.09 11.12 -21.76
CA SER A 107 31.41 11.87 -22.99
C SER A 107 30.47 11.59 -24.16
N LEU A 108 30.14 12.70 -24.82
CA LEU A 108 29.31 12.92 -25.99
C LEU A 108 29.93 12.36 -27.28
N GLN A 109 29.09 11.86 -28.20
CA GLN A 109 29.23 12.22 -29.62
C GLN A 109 27.91 12.06 -30.39
N ASN A 110 27.28 13.22 -30.57
CA ASN A 110 26.55 13.75 -31.72
C ASN A 110 26.12 12.80 -32.87
N CYS A 111 24.80 12.75 -33.12
CA CYS A 111 24.19 12.70 -34.46
C CYS A 111 22.86 13.48 -34.43
N GLU A 112 22.84 14.67 -35.04
CA GLU A 112 21.64 15.46 -35.34
C GLU A 112 20.72 14.75 -36.35
N SER A 113 19.40 14.73 -36.11
CA SER A 113 18.33 15.20 -37.03
C SER A 113 16.91 14.79 -36.57
N VAL A 114 16.19 15.78 -36.01
CA VAL A 114 14.76 16.21 -36.18
C VAL A 114 13.60 15.16 -36.21
N PRO A 115 12.45 15.41 -35.52
CA PRO A 115 11.65 14.37 -34.87
C PRO A 115 10.41 13.92 -35.66
N ALA A 116 10.09 12.62 -35.55
CA ALA A 116 8.77 12.08 -35.89
C ALA A 116 7.97 11.87 -34.60
N ALA A 117 6.77 12.45 -34.57
CA ALA A 117 5.87 12.51 -33.43
C ALA A 117 5.52 11.13 -32.88
N SER A 118 5.88 10.90 -31.62
CA SER A 118 5.36 9.84 -30.79
C SER A 118 3.94 10.21 -30.35
N ALA A 119 2.95 9.43 -30.77
CA ALA A 119 1.61 9.44 -30.21
C ALA A 119 1.66 8.75 -28.84
N GLY A 120 2.16 9.47 -27.84
CA GLY A 120 1.95 9.14 -26.44
C GLY A 120 0.53 9.56 -26.06
N GLY A 121 -0.28 8.58 -25.66
CA GLY A 121 -1.56 8.83 -25.00
C GLY A 121 -1.31 9.55 -23.68
N SER A 122 -1.47 10.86 -23.69
CA SER A 122 -1.59 11.67 -22.48
C SER A 122 -2.76 12.61 -22.69
N SER A 123 -3.83 12.34 -21.96
CA SER A 123 -5.02 13.19 -21.89
C SER A 123 -4.66 14.48 -21.15
N ALA A 124 -4.22 15.49 -21.90
CA ALA A 124 -4.19 16.87 -21.44
C ALA A 124 -5.51 17.54 -21.83
N PRO A 125 -6.14 18.35 -20.95
CA PRO A 125 -7.40 19.04 -21.27
C PRO A 125 -7.18 20.00 -22.44
N MET A 126 -8.02 19.91 -23.46
CA MET A 126 -8.07 20.90 -24.54
C MET A 126 -8.33 22.30 -23.94
N PRO A 127 -7.62 23.35 -24.36
CA PRO A 127 -7.97 24.71 -23.96
C PRO A 127 -9.31 25.08 -24.61
N SER A 128 -10.33 25.33 -23.78
CA SER A 128 -11.63 25.81 -24.24
C SER A 128 -11.45 27.04 -25.12
N ALA A 129 -11.97 27.00 -26.35
CA ALA A 129 -12.15 28.18 -27.17
C ALA A 129 -12.94 29.25 -26.39
N PRO A 130 -12.71 30.55 -26.62
CA PRO A 130 -13.47 31.59 -25.94
C PRO A 130 -14.96 31.45 -26.31
N GLY A 131 -15.78 31.05 -25.32
CA GLY A 131 -17.22 30.85 -25.47
C GLY A 131 -17.96 32.17 -25.71
N PHE A 132 -19.14 32.10 -26.35
CA PHE A 132 -19.98 33.28 -26.59
C PHE A 132 -20.52 33.83 -25.26
N ASP A 133 -20.43 35.15 -25.06
CA ASP A 133 -20.88 35.80 -23.83
C ASP A 133 -22.41 35.98 -23.80
N PHE A 134 -23.08 35.21 -22.94
CA PHE A 134 -24.52 35.27 -22.71
C PHE A 134 -24.92 36.10 -21.49
N SER A 135 -24.01 36.86 -20.88
CA SER A 135 -24.28 37.64 -19.66
C SER A 135 -25.46 38.62 -19.82
N ALA A 136 -25.70 39.09 -21.05
CA ALA A 136 -26.84 39.94 -21.40
C ALA A 136 -28.22 39.28 -21.22
N LEU A 137 -28.28 37.96 -21.00
CA LEU A 137 -29.52 37.21 -20.76
C LEU A 137 -29.87 37.08 -19.26
N GLY A 138 -29.05 37.63 -18.35
CA GLY A 138 -29.30 37.59 -16.91
C GLY A 138 -29.42 36.15 -16.39
N ASP A 139 -30.50 35.84 -15.68
CA ASP A 139 -30.76 34.52 -15.08
C ASP A 139 -30.90 33.38 -16.12
N LEU A 140 -31.05 33.71 -17.41
CA LEU A 140 -31.11 32.72 -18.49
C LEU A 140 -29.73 32.42 -19.12
N SER A 141 -28.66 33.08 -18.64
CA SER A 141 -27.31 32.98 -19.21
C SER A 141 -26.71 31.57 -19.11
N GLU A 142 -26.83 30.91 -17.94
CA GLU A 142 -26.32 29.55 -17.74
C GLU A 142 -27.02 28.54 -18.66
N GLN A 143 -28.34 28.64 -18.80
CA GLN A 143 -29.12 27.81 -19.71
C GLN A 143 -28.79 28.07 -21.18
N ALA A 144 -28.43 29.31 -21.53
CA ALA A 144 -27.97 29.66 -22.87
C ALA A 144 -26.57 29.12 -23.17
N VAL A 145 -25.64 29.14 -22.20
CA VAL A 145 -24.30 28.54 -22.32
C VAL A 145 -24.40 27.03 -22.53
N GLU A 146 -25.23 26.34 -21.75
CA GLU A 146 -25.45 24.90 -21.92
C GLU A 146 -26.06 24.61 -23.31
N THR A 147 -27.05 25.40 -23.72
CA THR A 147 -27.70 25.24 -25.03
C THR A 147 -26.71 25.52 -26.18
N ASP A 148 -25.79 26.47 -26.01
CA ASP A 148 -24.71 26.77 -26.97
C ASP A 148 -23.73 25.62 -27.13
N GLN A 149 -23.28 25.03 -26.02
CA GLN A 149 -22.40 23.86 -26.02
C GLN A 149 -23.06 22.65 -26.70
N GLN A 150 -24.35 22.44 -26.42
CA GLN A 150 -25.11 21.37 -27.07
C GLN A 150 -25.31 21.63 -28.57
N PHE A 151 -25.51 22.89 -28.98
CA PHE A 151 -25.56 23.23 -30.40
C PHE A 151 -24.23 22.93 -31.09
N ASP A 152 -23.10 23.36 -30.52
CA ASP A 152 -21.76 23.15 -31.10
C ASP A 152 -21.37 21.67 -31.20
N LEU A 153 -21.84 20.83 -30.27
CA LEU A 153 -21.62 19.38 -30.33
C LEU A 153 -22.24 18.73 -31.56
N HIS A 154 -23.36 19.27 -32.04
CA HIS A 154 -24.16 18.67 -33.12
C HIS A 154 -24.08 19.43 -34.44
N TYR A 155 -23.60 20.67 -34.40
CA TYR A 155 -23.52 21.53 -35.57
C TYR A 155 -22.24 21.24 -36.37
N GLY A 156 -22.39 20.59 -37.53
CA GLY A 156 -21.30 20.27 -38.46
C GLY A 156 -20.90 18.79 -38.52
N THR A 157 -21.49 17.95 -37.68
CA THR A 157 -21.48 16.48 -37.80
C THR A 157 -22.56 16.02 -38.81
N ALA A 158 -22.56 14.72 -39.16
CA ALA A 158 -23.29 14.15 -40.29
C ALA A 158 -24.81 14.51 -40.35
N GLN A 159 -25.45 14.26 -41.51
CA GLN A 159 -26.82 14.71 -41.84
C GLN A 159 -27.90 14.30 -40.81
N ASP A 160 -27.63 13.24 -40.03
CA ASP A 160 -28.44 12.73 -38.91
C ASP A 160 -28.43 13.66 -37.68
N GLU A 161 -27.44 14.54 -37.52
CA GLU A 161 -27.35 15.45 -36.38
C GLU A 161 -27.90 16.86 -36.66
N TYR A 162 -28.23 17.17 -37.93
CA TYR A 162 -28.83 18.45 -38.34
C TYR A 162 -30.16 18.74 -37.63
N LEU A 163 -30.98 17.72 -37.39
CA LEU A 163 -32.28 17.87 -36.71
C LEU A 163 -32.10 18.29 -35.24
N ILE A 164 -31.05 17.79 -34.59
CA ILE A 164 -30.71 18.13 -33.21
C ILE A 164 -30.26 19.59 -33.15
N SER A 165 -29.42 20.02 -34.10
CA SER A 165 -29.04 21.43 -34.22
C SER A 165 -30.27 22.34 -34.42
N CYS A 166 -31.27 21.92 -35.20
CA CYS A 166 -32.51 22.67 -35.38
C CYS A 166 -33.30 22.83 -34.07
N ILE A 167 -33.35 21.79 -33.22
CA ILE A 167 -34.00 21.84 -31.91
C ILE A 167 -33.28 22.84 -30.98
N TYR A 168 -31.94 22.81 -30.94
CA TYR A 168 -31.17 23.72 -30.09
C TYR A 168 -31.22 25.18 -30.60
N VAL A 169 -31.30 25.41 -31.92
CA VAL A 169 -31.62 26.73 -32.49
C VAL A 169 -32.98 27.23 -32.00
N ALA A 170 -34.01 26.37 -32.00
CA ALA A 170 -35.33 26.72 -31.49
C ALA A 170 -35.37 26.96 -29.98
N LYS A 171 -34.51 26.27 -29.20
CA LYS A 171 -34.34 26.50 -27.76
C LYS A 171 -33.64 27.83 -27.50
N MET A 172 -32.53 28.12 -28.20
CA MET A 172 -31.84 29.42 -28.13
C MET A 172 -32.74 30.59 -28.52
N HIS A 173 -33.57 30.41 -29.55
CA HIS A 173 -34.54 31.41 -29.95
C HIS A 173 -35.57 31.69 -28.85
N ALA A 174 -36.09 30.64 -28.21
CA ALA A 174 -37.02 30.79 -27.10
C ALA A 174 -36.40 31.45 -25.86
N LEU A 175 -35.15 31.12 -25.51
CA LEU A 175 -34.42 31.74 -24.39
C LEU A 175 -34.17 33.23 -24.64
N THR A 176 -33.70 33.58 -25.83
CA THR A 176 -33.43 34.98 -26.21
C THR A 176 -34.71 35.80 -26.39
N ALA A 177 -35.83 35.18 -26.77
CA ALA A 177 -37.15 35.82 -26.84
C ALA A 177 -37.79 36.04 -25.46
N LYS A 178 -37.60 35.09 -24.51
CA LYS A 178 -38.05 35.24 -23.11
C LYS A 178 -37.36 36.41 -22.40
N ALA A 179 -36.13 36.74 -22.80
CA ALA A 179 -35.37 37.89 -22.30
C ALA A 179 -35.85 39.26 -22.86
N GLY A 180 -37.00 39.36 -23.54
CA GLY A 180 -37.51 40.60 -24.16
C GLY A 180 -37.14 40.72 -25.63
N ARG A 181 -37.09 41.93 -26.25
CA ARG A 181 -36.80 42.08 -27.71
C ARG A 181 -35.40 41.56 -28.08
N TYR A 182 -35.27 40.24 -28.22
CA TYR A 182 -34.12 39.41 -28.55
C TYR A 182 -32.84 39.72 -27.76
N GLY A 183 -32.99 39.82 -26.43
CA GLY A 183 -31.90 39.94 -25.45
C GLY A 183 -30.80 40.95 -25.83
N GLY A 184 -31.12 42.16 -26.31
CA GLY A 184 -30.11 43.17 -26.64
C GLY A 184 -29.30 42.91 -27.92
N GLY A 185 -29.82 42.12 -28.86
CA GLY A 185 -29.11 41.71 -30.07
C GLY A 185 -28.30 40.43 -29.90
N THR A 186 -28.40 39.77 -28.74
CA THR A 186 -27.73 38.51 -28.43
C THR A 186 -28.10 37.40 -29.40
N TRP A 187 -29.37 37.32 -29.83
CA TRP A 187 -29.77 36.36 -30.87
C TRP A 187 -29.00 36.56 -32.19
N THR A 188 -28.92 37.81 -32.66
CA THR A 188 -28.21 38.16 -33.90
C THR A 188 -26.74 37.87 -33.80
N LYS A 189 -26.09 38.35 -32.73
CA LYS A 189 -24.66 38.12 -32.49
C LYS A 189 -24.34 36.64 -32.32
N TRP A 190 -25.25 35.87 -31.72
CA TRP A 190 -25.05 34.45 -31.48
C TRP A 190 -24.94 33.68 -32.79
N TYR A 191 -25.96 33.75 -33.68
CA TYR A 191 -25.90 32.99 -34.92
C TYR A 191 -24.83 33.52 -35.88
N GLU A 192 -24.49 34.81 -35.83
CA GLU A 192 -23.37 35.39 -36.56
C GLU A 192 -22.02 34.84 -36.06
N SER A 193 -21.85 34.63 -34.75
CA SER A 193 -20.62 34.02 -34.20
C SER A 193 -20.43 32.56 -34.63
N LYS A 194 -21.54 31.85 -34.88
CA LYS A 194 -21.55 30.48 -35.44
C LYS A 194 -21.38 30.44 -36.97
N GLY A 195 -21.20 31.60 -37.61
CA GLY A 195 -21.06 31.70 -39.07
C GLY A 195 -22.34 31.40 -39.85
N MET A 196 -23.51 31.41 -39.20
CA MET A 196 -24.79 31.13 -39.85
C MET A 196 -25.35 32.38 -40.53
N SER A 197 -25.94 32.20 -41.72
CA SER A 197 -26.74 33.26 -42.32
C SER A 197 -28.12 33.35 -41.65
N LYS A 198 -28.71 34.55 -41.66
CA LYS A 198 -30.08 34.77 -41.17
C LYS A 198 -31.06 33.77 -41.83
N SER A 199 -30.97 33.58 -43.13
CA SER A 199 -31.85 32.64 -43.85
C SER A 199 -31.70 31.20 -43.36
N SER A 200 -30.47 30.76 -43.08
CA SER A 200 -30.18 29.42 -42.57
C SER A 200 -30.75 29.19 -41.17
N VAL A 201 -30.50 30.13 -40.24
CA VAL A 201 -30.99 29.98 -38.86
C VAL A 201 -32.51 30.04 -38.79
N TRP A 202 -33.18 30.81 -39.65
CA TRP A 202 -34.65 30.84 -39.73
C TRP A 202 -35.25 29.54 -40.30
N ASN A 203 -34.60 28.92 -41.29
CA ASN A 203 -35.02 27.60 -41.79
C ASN A 203 -34.83 26.51 -40.72
N MET A 204 -33.70 26.53 -40.00
CA MET A 204 -33.45 25.62 -38.89
C MET A 204 -34.45 25.84 -37.73
N LEU A 205 -34.79 27.10 -37.45
CA LEU A 205 -35.79 27.46 -36.44
C LEU A 205 -37.18 26.94 -36.81
N GLN A 206 -37.63 27.15 -38.06
CA GLN A 206 -38.92 26.62 -38.52
C GLN A 206 -38.96 25.09 -38.47
N THR A 207 -37.86 24.45 -38.85
CA THR A 207 -37.71 23.00 -38.76
C THR A 207 -37.80 22.53 -37.30
N GLY A 208 -37.07 23.17 -36.38
CA GLY A 208 -37.07 22.85 -34.95
C GLY A 208 -38.40 23.13 -34.23
N GLU A 209 -39.08 24.22 -34.57
CA GLU A 209 -40.43 24.52 -34.05
C GLU A 209 -41.48 23.51 -34.56
N GLY A 210 -41.32 22.99 -35.78
CA GLY A 210 -42.12 21.89 -36.31
C GLY A 210 -42.03 20.61 -35.46
N PHE A 211 -40.88 20.32 -34.85
CA PHE A 211 -40.70 19.19 -33.93
C PHE A 211 -41.32 19.43 -32.54
N LYS A 212 -41.33 20.67 -32.03
CA LYS A 212 -41.99 21.00 -30.75
C LYS A 212 -43.52 20.88 -30.82
N GLY A 213 -44.11 21.07 -32.00
CA GLY A 213 -45.55 21.01 -32.23
C GLY A 213 -46.11 19.64 -32.64
N SER A 214 -45.26 18.65 -32.89
CA SER A 214 -45.65 17.33 -33.40
C SER A 214 -45.93 16.34 -32.27
N THR A 215 -47.10 15.68 -32.28
CA THR A 215 -47.39 14.58 -31.35
C THR A 215 -46.56 13.33 -31.68
N VAL A 216 -46.37 12.41 -30.72
CA VAL A 216 -45.60 11.17 -30.90
C VAL A 216 -46.11 10.33 -32.10
N GLU A 217 -47.41 10.41 -32.40
CA GLU A 217 -48.06 9.76 -33.55
C GLU A 217 -47.68 10.42 -34.89
N GLN A 218 -47.42 11.73 -34.90
CA GLN A 218 -46.94 12.48 -36.07
C GLN A 218 -45.43 12.25 -36.30
N LEU A 219 -44.67 12.03 -35.23
CA LEU A 219 -43.23 11.70 -35.33
C LEU A 219 -42.96 10.26 -35.80
N THR A 220 -43.88 9.33 -35.52
CA THR A 220 -43.79 7.93 -35.96
C THR A 220 -44.28 7.69 -37.39
N SER A 221 -44.96 8.67 -38.01
CA SER A 221 -45.43 8.61 -39.41
C SER A 221 -44.44 9.20 -40.42
N ILE A 222 -43.30 9.71 -39.97
CA ILE A 222 -42.18 10.13 -40.82
C ILE A 222 -41.34 8.89 -41.15
N PRO A 223 -41.25 8.46 -42.42
CA PRO A 223 -40.73 7.14 -42.80
C PRO A 223 -39.21 6.94 -42.60
N GLU A 224 -38.47 7.95 -42.11
CA GLU A 224 -37.01 7.91 -41.96
C GLU A 224 -36.49 8.17 -40.53
N LEU A 225 -37.34 8.22 -39.49
CA LEU A 225 -36.83 8.33 -38.12
C LEU A 225 -36.39 6.96 -37.57
N SER A 226 -35.09 6.81 -37.32
CA SER A 226 -34.55 5.62 -36.66
C SER A 226 -34.85 5.63 -35.16
N ARG A 227 -34.77 4.45 -34.52
CA ARG A 227 -34.91 4.30 -33.07
C ARG A 227 -33.86 5.11 -32.28
N LYS A 228 -32.73 5.44 -32.92
CA LYS A 228 -31.66 6.28 -32.37
C LYS A 228 -32.09 7.75 -32.32
N ASP A 229 -32.79 8.22 -33.36
CA ASP A 229 -33.27 9.61 -33.48
C ASP A 229 -34.39 9.89 -32.46
N LEU A 230 -35.29 8.93 -32.25
CA LEU A 230 -36.34 9.02 -31.21
C LEU A 230 -35.75 9.05 -29.78
N ASN A 231 -34.65 8.33 -29.54
CA ASN A 231 -33.97 8.29 -28.25
C ASN A 231 -33.15 9.57 -27.99
N LEU A 232 -32.65 10.21 -29.05
CA LEU A 232 -32.00 11.51 -28.96
C LEU A 232 -32.99 12.65 -28.72
N ILE A 233 -34.16 12.63 -29.37
CA ILE A 233 -35.26 13.59 -29.11
C ILE A 233 -35.74 13.48 -27.66
N ALA A 234 -35.76 12.26 -27.09
CA ALA A 234 -36.06 12.05 -25.68
C ALA A 234 -35.02 12.70 -24.74
N ARG A 235 -33.74 12.72 -25.12
CA ARG A 235 -32.62 13.27 -24.33
C ARG A 235 -32.48 14.80 -24.46
N SER A 236 -32.99 15.42 -25.53
CA SER A 236 -32.87 16.88 -25.77
C SER A 236 -33.88 17.75 -25.00
N GLY A 237 -34.68 17.15 -24.09
CA GLY A 237 -35.61 17.90 -23.22
C GLY A 237 -37.10 17.77 -23.57
N CYS A 238 -37.50 16.92 -24.53
CA CYS A 238 -38.90 16.49 -24.70
C CYS A 238 -39.31 15.37 -23.71
N ALA A 239 -38.57 15.17 -22.63
CA ALA A 239 -38.82 14.15 -21.62
C ALA A 239 -40.11 14.41 -20.80
N GLU A 240 -40.55 15.66 -20.69
CA GLU A 240 -41.79 16.01 -19.97
C GLU A 240 -43.03 15.43 -20.67
N GLN A 241 -43.03 15.37 -22.00
CA GLN A 241 -44.10 14.74 -22.78
C GLN A 241 -44.00 13.21 -22.79
N LEU A 242 -42.80 12.63 -22.67
CA LEU A 242 -42.64 11.18 -22.48
C LEU A 242 -43.15 10.72 -21.10
N THR A 243 -43.02 11.56 -20.08
CA THR A 243 -43.54 11.26 -18.74
C THR A 243 -45.06 11.42 -18.67
N ALA A 244 -45.62 12.40 -19.39
CA ALA A 244 -47.07 12.59 -19.51
C ALA A 244 -47.75 11.57 -20.44
N ALA A 245 -47.10 11.14 -21.54
CA ALA A 245 -47.62 10.15 -22.48
C ALA A 245 -47.40 8.70 -22.03
N ALA A 246 -46.41 8.44 -21.18
CA ALA A 246 -46.23 7.15 -20.50
C ALA A 246 -47.06 7.03 -19.20
N GLY A 247 -47.92 8.02 -18.92
CA GLY A 247 -48.90 7.97 -17.84
C GLY A 247 -49.64 6.63 -17.86
N ASP A 248 -49.45 5.87 -16.78
CA ASP A 248 -50.06 4.57 -16.47
C ASP A 248 -49.51 3.31 -17.17
N SER A 249 -48.36 3.36 -17.84
CA SER A 249 -47.71 2.10 -18.28
C SER A 249 -46.97 1.44 -17.10
N GLN A 250 -47.58 0.41 -16.51
CA GLN A 250 -47.02 -0.42 -15.42
C GLN A 250 -45.55 -0.84 -15.66
N ARG A 251 -45.19 -1.10 -16.93
CA ARG A 251 -43.83 -1.47 -17.35
C ARG A 251 -42.79 -0.36 -17.12
N VAL A 252 -43.17 0.90 -17.30
CA VAL A 252 -42.26 2.05 -17.09
C VAL A 252 -42.03 2.27 -15.60
N GLN A 253 -43.07 2.14 -14.77
CA GLN A 253 -42.94 2.21 -13.32
C GLN A 253 -42.04 1.09 -12.78
N GLU A 254 -42.17 -0.13 -13.32
CA GLU A 254 -41.34 -1.26 -12.92
C GLU A 254 -39.86 -1.08 -13.32
N LEU A 255 -39.59 -0.55 -14.53
CA LEU A 255 -38.22 -0.25 -14.94
C LEU A 255 -37.58 0.87 -14.11
N LEU A 256 -38.34 1.90 -13.74
CA LEU A 256 -37.86 2.96 -12.84
C LEU A 256 -37.57 2.42 -11.44
N ALA A 257 -38.42 1.53 -10.91
CA ALA A 257 -38.17 0.86 -9.64
C ALA A 257 -36.91 -0.01 -9.69
N GLN A 258 -36.70 -0.75 -10.79
CA GLN A 258 -35.50 -1.56 -11.01
C GLN A 258 -34.23 -0.70 -11.11
N LEU A 259 -34.29 0.46 -11.78
CA LEU A 259 -33.16 1.39 -11.87
C LEU A 259 -32.81 1.97 -10.50
N LYS A 260 -33.80 2.42 -9.72
CA LYS A 260 -33.58 2.90 -8.35
C LYS A 260 -33.00 1.80 -7.45
N ALA A 261 -33.48 0.57 -7.57
CA ALA A 261 -32.94 -0.56 -6.82
C ALA A 261 -31.48 -0.88 -7.21
N LYS A 262 -31.14 -0.77 -8.50
CA LYS A 262 -29.76 -0.94 -8.97
C LYS A 262 -28.86 0.21 -8.52
N GLU A 263 -29.33 1.44 -8.55
CA GLU A 263 -28.60 2.63 -8.08
C GLU A 263 -28.31 2.55 -6.57
N TYR A 264 -29.30 2.13 -5.76
CA TYR A 264 -29.10 1.91 -4.34
C TYR A 264 -28.03 0.84 -4.08
N LYS A 265 -28.09 -0.29 -4.79
CA LYS A 265 -27.07 -1.34 -4.69
C LYS A 265 -25.69 -0.85 -5.11
N LEU A 266 -25.61 -0.04 -6.17
CA LEU A 266 -24.35 0.54 -6.63
C LEU A 266 -23.74 1.44 -5.55
N ASN A 267 -24.53 2.34 -4.96
CA ASN A 267 -24.07 3.22 -3.88
C ASN A 267 -23.65 2.43 -2.64
N GLU A 268 -24.37 1.37 -2.28
CA GLU A 268 -24.00 0.48 -1.18
C GLU A 268 -22.67 -0.23 -1.46
N THR A 269 -22.47 -0.75 -2.67
CA THR A 269 -21.19 -1.37 -3.06
C THR A 269 -20.04 -0.38 -3.08
N GLN A 270 -20.28 0.86 -3.51
CA GLN A 270 -19.28 1.92 -3.50
C GLN A 270 -18.89 2.31 -2.07
N ALA A 271 -19.85 2.38 -1.14
CA ALA A 271 -19.57 2.61 0.27
C ALA A 271 -18.71 1.49 0.87
N ARG A 272 -19.07 0.22 0.59
CA ARG A 272 -18.28 -0.95 1.02
C ARG A 272 -16.87 -0.94 0.45
N LEU A 273 -16.71 -0.58 -0.82
CA LEU A 273 -15.39 -0.50 -1.48
C LEU A 273 -14.51 0.58 -0.83
N LYS A 274 -15.09 1.75 -0.50
CA LYS A 274 -14.35 2.81 0.21
C LYS A 274 -13.90 2.34 1.59
N SER A 275 -14.77 1.69 2.35
CA SER A 275 -14.40 1.14 3.65
C SER A 275 -13.32 0.06 3.55
N ALA A 276 -13.41 -0.84 2.57
CA ALA A 276 -12.39 -1.86 2.32
C ALA A 276 -11.03 -1.24 1.96
N CYS A 277 -11.02 -0.19 1.13
CA CYS A 277 -9.80 0.53 0.77
C CYS A 277 -9.12 1.19 1.97
N ILE A 278 -9.89 1.74 2.91
CA ILE A 278 -9.36 2.33 4.15
C ILE A 278 -8.73 1.23 5.01
N GLN A 279 -9.44 0.12 5.21
CA GLN A 279 -8.94 -1.01 5.99
C GLN A 279 -7.66 -1.62 5.40
N GLU A 280 -7.58 -1.73 4.07
CA GLU A 280 -6.37 -2.21 3.39
C GLU A 280 -5.18 -1.26 3.61
N GLN A 281 -5.42 0.05 3.56
CA GLN A 281 -4.39 1.05 3.84
C GLN A 281 -3.89 0.95 5.29
N GLU A 282 -4.79 0.87 6.26
CA GLU A 282 -4.44 0.67 7.68
C GLU A 282 -3.63 -0.61 7.89
N SER A 283 -4.02 -1.71 7.24
CA SER A 283 -3.27 -2.97 7.29
C SER A 283 -1.87 -2.83 6.70
N ARG A 284 -1.72 -2.05 5.61
CA ARG A 284 -0.42 -1.80 4.98
C ARG A 284 0.49 -0.97 5.88
N ASP A 285 -0.05 0.05 6.53
CA ASP A 285 0.69 0.91 7.45
C ASP A 285 1.12 0.15 8.71
N ALA A 286 0.25 -0.73 9.23
CA ALA A 286 0.59 -1.65 10.31
C ALA A 286 1.71 -2.62 9.90
N MET A 287 1.66 -3.18 8.68
CA MET A 287 2.70 -4.06 8.15
C MET A 287 4.04 -3.35 8.00
N ASN A 288 4.04 -2.11 7.48
CA ASN A 288 5.25 -1.30 7.35
C ASN A 288 5.88 -1.00 8.70
N THR A 289 5.06 -0.69 9.71
CA THR A 289 5.51 -0.47 11.09
C THR A 289 6.15 -1.73 11.67
N ALA A 290 5.52 -2.89 11.50
CA ALA A 290 6.07 -4.17 11.95
C ALA A 290 7.39 -4.51 11.24
N ASN A 291 7.50 -4.22 9.93
CA ASN A 291 8.74 -4.45 9.18
C ASN A 291 9.88 -3.56 9.68
N ALA A 292 9.61 -2.28 9.97
CA ALA A 292 10.60 -1.38 10.56
C ALA A 292 11.07 -1.86 11.95
N GLN A 293 10.17 -2.39 12.77
CA GLN A 293 10.52 -2.99 14.06
C GLN A 293 11.40 -4.24 13.90
N LEU A 294 11.11 -5.09 12.92
CA LEU A 294 11.94 -6.26 12.60
C LEU A 294 13.34 -5.86 12.13
N GLU A 295 13.46 -4.82 11.30
CA GLU A 295 14.74 -4.28 10.87
C GLU A 295 15.56 -3.74 12.04
N ALA A 296 14.93 -3.00 12.95
CA ALA A 296 15.58 -2.51 14.17
C ALA A 296 16.06 -3.67 15.06
N ALA A 297 15.19 -4.67 15.31
CA ALA A 297 15.55 -5.84 16.10
C ALA A 297 16.70 -6.65 15.46
N ASN A 298 16.72 -6.77 14.13
CA ASN A 298 17.81 -7.43 13.41
C ASN A 298 19.14 -6.66 13.53
N ALA A 299 19.08 -5.32 13.52
CA ALA A 299 20.26 -4.49 13.75
C ALA A 299 20.81 -4.70 15.17
N ASP A 300 19.93 -4.77 16.17
CA ASP A 300 20.32 -5.04 17.56
C ASP A 300 20.93 -6.43 17.73
N ILE A 301 20.32 -7.47 17.14
CA ILE A 301 20.87 -8.84 17.16
C ILE A 301 22.26 -8.86 16.54
N LYS A 302 22.46 -8.16 15.42
CA LYS A 302 23.76 -8.06 14.77
C LYS A 302 24.78 -7.38 15.69
N GLY A 303 24.43 -6.24 16.29
CA GLY A 303 25.29 -5.54 17.24
C GLY A 303 25.66 -6.38 18.45
N LEU A 304 24.71 -7.12 19.02
CA LEU A 304 24.94 -8.05 20.13
C LEU A 304 25.83 -9.23 19.73
N THR A 305 25.69 -9.71 18.49
CA THR A 305 26.55 -10.79 17.95
C THR A 305 27.99 -10.32 17.85
N GLU A 306 28.22 -9.14 17.27
CA GLU A 306 29.54 -8.53 17.16
C GLU A 306 30.18 -8.29 18.53
N GLN A 307 29.40 -7.82 19.52
CA GLN A 307 29.87 -7.68 20.90
C GLN A 307 30.24 -9.02 21.53
N ASN A 308 29.46 -10.08 21.30
CA ASN A 308 29.77 -11.42 21.80
C ASN A 308 31.08 -11.95 21.23
N ASP A 309 31.32 -11.74 19.94
CA ASP A 309 32.57 -12.15 19.28
C ASP A 309 33.78 -11.40 19.85
N GLN A 310 33.63 -10.11 20.14
CA GLN A 310 34.68 -9.33 20.82
C GLN A 310 34.95 -9.86 22.23
N LEU A 311 33.91 -10.20 23.00
CA LEU A 311 34.07 -10.76 24.33
C LEU A 311 34.76 -12.13 24.30
N ARG A 312 34.41 -12.99 23.34
CA ARG A 312 35.08 -14.27 23.11
C ARG A 312 36.56 -14.09 22.81
N SER A 313 36.91 -13.19 21.88
CA SER A 313 38.31 -12.90 21.57
C SER A 313 39.09 -12.37 22.79
N ARG A 314 38.44 -11.55 23.64
CA ARG A 314 39.06 -11.07 24.89
C ARG A 314 39.25 -12.19 25.91
N LEU A 315 38.33 -13.14 25.98
CA LEU A 315 38.44 -14.33 26.83
C LEU A 315 39.63 -15.18 26.38
N ASP A 316 39.71 -15.50 25.09
CA ASP A 316 40.82 -16.28 24.53
C ASP A 316 42.18 -15.60 24.81
N ALA A 317 42.24 -14.28 24.66
CA ALA A 317 43.45 -13.51 24.96
C ALA A 317 43.80 -13.50 26.46
N ALA A 318 42.80 -13.53 27.34
CA ALA A 318 43.02 -13.61 28.78
C ALA A 318 43.52 -15.00 29.18
N GLU A 319 42.93 -16.06 28.63
CA GLU A 319 43.37 -17.45 28.83
C GLU A 319 44.82 -17.65 28.36
N ALA A 320 45.19 -17.12 27.20
CA ALA A 320 46.57 -17.17 26.70
C ALA A 320 47.56 -16.47 27.65
N ARG A 321 47.18 -15.32 28.22
CA ARG A 321 48.01 -14.60 29.21
C ARG A 321 48.15 -15.37 30.51
N GLU A 322 47.10 -16.05 30.94
CA GLU A 322 47.14 -16.91 32.14
C GLU A 322 48.10 -18.08 31.93
N GLU A 323 48.05 -18.74 30.77
CA GLU A 323 49.00 -19.81 30.43
C GLU A 323 50.46 -19.32 30.42
N GLU A 324 50.73 -18.14 29.85
CA GLU A 324 52.06 -17.53 29.84
C GLU A 324 52.54 -17.18 31.25
N ALA A 325 51.65 -16.61 32.08
CA ALA A 325 51.93 -16.31 33.47
C ALA A 325 52.28 -17.58 34.25
N TRP A 326 51.53 -18.67 34.02
CA TRP A 326 51.79 -19.96 34.67
C TRP A 326 53.15 -20.56 34.24
N LYS A 327 53.48 -20.48 32.94
CA LYS A 327 54.81 -20.88 32.42
C LYS A 327 55.94 -20.05 33.04
N MET A 328 55.75 -18.74 33.21
CA MET A 328 56.74 -17.86 33.82
C MET A 328 56.89 -18.12 35.32
N GLN A 329 55.78 -18.35 36.03
CA GLN A 329 55.78 -18.72 37.44
C GLN A 329 56.56 -20.03 37.68
N SER A 330 56.27 -21.06 36.88
CA SER A 330 56.98 -22.35 36.97
C SER A 330 58.49 -22.20 36.74
N LYS A 331 58.90 -21.39 35.74
CA LYS A 331 60.31 -21.07 35.51
C LYS A 331 60.95 -20.31 36.67
N ALA A 332 60.25 -19.34 37.24
CA ALA A 332 60.74 -18.56 38.38
C ALA A 332 60.91 -19.44 39.61
N GLU A 333 59.96 -20.34 39.88
CA GLU A 333 60.02 -21.31 40.98
C GLU A 333 61.21 -22.29 40.81
N ALA A 334 61.43 -22.81 39.59
CA ALA A 334 62.58 -23.65 39.31
C ALA A 334 63.92 -22.93 39.54
N ARG A 335 64.02 -21.64 39.15
CA ARG A 335 65.21 -20.82 39.41
C ARG A 335 65.41 -20.56 40.90
N ALA A 336 64.34 -20.25 41.63
CA ALA A 336 64.39 -20.04 43.08
C ALA A 336 64.91 -21.30 43.80
N LYS A 337 64.39 -22.47 43.43
CA LYS A 337 64.83 -23.76 43.98
C LYS A 337 66.30 -24.06 43.69
N ASN A 338 66.75 -23.85 42.45
CA ASN A 338 68.17 -23.98 42.09
C ASN A 338 69.07 -23.00 42.86
N ALA A 339 68.64 -21.75 43.06
CA ALA A 339 69.39 -20.75 43.83
C ALA A 339 69.45 -21.15 45.32
N GLU A 340 68.36 -21.66 45.88
CA GLU A 340 68.30 -22.17 47.26
C GLU A 340 69.28 -23.34 47.46
N ASP A 341 69.30 -24.30 46.53
CA ASP A 341 70.23 -25.44 46.57
C ASP A 341 71.70 -25.02 46.41
N ALA A 342 71.97 -23.96 45.65
CA ALA A 342 73.31 -23.39 45.51
C ALA A 342 73.75 -22.64 46.79
N LEU A 343 72.84 -21.89 47.43
CA LEU A 343 73.10 -21.19 48.69
C LEU A 343 73.38 -22.15 49.85
N LYS A 344 72.68 -23.29 49.94
CA LYS A 344 72.95 -24.34 50.94
C LYS A 344 74.39 -24.91 50.88
N LYS A 345 75.09 -24.76 49.75
CA LYS A 345 76.46 -25.26 49.54
C LYS A 345 77.55 -24.22 49.84
N GLN A 346 77.20 -22.96 50.10
CA GLN A 346 78.18 -21.93 50.45
C GLN A 346 78.39 -21.83 51.97
N PRO A 347 79.63 -21.63 52.46
CA PRO A 347 79.86 -21.31 53.87
C PRO A 347 79.37 -19.87 54.13
N ILE A 348 78.33 -19.72 54.94
CA ILE A 348 77.76 -18.41 55.28
C ILE A 348 78.72 -17.69 56.23
N VAL A 349 79.43 -16.67 55.73
CA VAL A 349 80.02 -15.59 56.53
C VAL A 349 79.30 -14.31 56.13
N GLY A 350 78.38 -13.87 56.98
CA GLY A 350 77.62 -12.63 56.76
C GLY A 350 76.59 -12.45 57.84
N VAL A 351 76.89 -11.53 58.77
CA VAL A 351 75.94 -11.03 59.77
C VAL A 351 74.85 -10.26 59.01
N THR A 352 73.72 -10.90 58.76
CA THR A 352 72.48 -10.21 58.37
C THR A 352 71.39 -10.80 59.23
N ASP A 353 70.73 -9.94 60.01
CA ASP A 353 69.71 -10.33 60.98
C ASP A 353 68.55 -11.03 60.26
N PRO A 354 68.39 -12.35 60.40
CA PRO A 354 67.40 -13.13 59.66
C PRO A 354 65.96 -12.69 59.98
N GLU A 355 65.74 -12.10 61.15
CA GLU A 355 64.42 -11.62 61.59
C GLU A 355 63.98 -10.39 60.80
N GLU A 356 64.89 -9.50 60.41
CA GLU A 356 64.55 -8.27 59.66
C GLU A 356 64.14 -8.59 58.21
N VAL A 357 64.85 -9.51 57.55
CA VAL A 357 64.53 -9.95 56.18
C VAL A 357 63.17 -10.65 56.16
N ARG A 358 62.88 -11.46 57.19
CA ARG A 358 61.60 -12.15 57.33
C ARG A 358 60.45 -11.17 57.58
N ARG A 359 60.68 -10.16 58.44
CA ARG A 359 59.71 -9.08 58.68
C ARG A 359 59.38 -8.29 57.41
N GLN A 360 60.37 -7.97 56.57
CA GLN A 360 60.14 -7.25 55.32
C GLN A 360 59.39 -8.10 54.28
N ALA A 361 59.70 -9.39 54.18
CA ALA A 361 58.97 -10.32 53.31
C ALA A 361 57.51 -10.48 53.75
N ASP A 362 57.28 -10.62 55.06
CA ASP A 362 55.93 -10.72 55.63
C ASP A 362 55.14 -9.41 55.46
N ALA A 363 55.80 -8.26 55.58
CA ALA A 363 55.19 -6.95 55.34
C ALA A 363 54.75 -6.78 53.87
N LEU A 364 55.61 -7.14 52.91
CA LEU A 364 55.28 -7.12 51.48
C LEU A 364 54.15 -8.10 51.13
N ALA A 365 54.16 -9.29 51.73
CA ALA A 365 53.09 -10.28 51.53
C ALA A 365 51.75 -9.80 52.12
N ALA A 366 51.77 -9.14 53.28
CA ALA A 366 50.59 -8.55 53.89
C ALA A 366 50.02 -7.39 53.04
N GLU A 367 50.90 -6.55 52.49
CA GLU A 367 50.51 -5.41 51.64
C GLU A 367 49.89 -5.90 50.32
N ALA A 368 50.51 -6.90 49.66
CA ALA A 368 49.97 -7.54 48.47
C ALA A 368 48.60 -8.20 48.71
N LYS A 369 48.43 -8.89 49.84
CA LYS A 369 47.16 -9.51 50.22
C LYS A 369 46.06 -8.48 50.48
N THR A 370 46.42 -7.34 51.07
CA THR A 370 45.50 -6.22 51.30
C THR A 370 45.08 -5.56 49.98
N GLN A 371 46.00 -5.40 49.05
CA GLN A 371 45.72 -4.87 47.71
C GLN A 371 44.82 -5.81 46.90
N ALA A 372 45.08 -7.11 46.91
CA ALA A 372 44.24 -8.11 46.25
C ALA A 372 42.81 -8.13 46.82
N ARG A 373 42.67 -8.01 48.15
CA ARG A 373 41.35 -7.98 48.80
C ARG A 373 40.54 -6.74 48.41
N ARG A 374 41.18 -5.57 48.32
CA ARG A 374 40.53 -4.33 47.83
C ARG A 374 40.06 -4.47 46.38
N GLN A 375 40.85 -5.09 45.51
CA GLN A 375 40.45 -5.30 44.11
C GLN A 375 39.24 -6.23 43.98
N ILE A 376 39.17 -7.27 44.81
CA ILE A 376 38.02 -8.18 44.85
C ILE A 376 36.76 -7.44 45.35
N GLU A 377 36.88 -6.64 46.42
CA GLU A 377 35.77 -5.85 46.95
C GLU A 377 35.24 -4.83 45.93
N ASP A 378 36.12 -4.17 45.18
CA ASP A 378 35.73 -3.24 44.11
C ASP A 378 35.08 -3.96 42.91
N ALA A 379 35.58 -5.14 42.54
CA ALA A 379 34.96 -5.96 41.50
C ALA A 379 33.54 -6.41 41.91
N GLN A 380 33.36 -6.83 43.16
CA GLN A 380 32.05 -7.20 43.70
C GLN A 380 31.08 -6.02 43.79
N ARG A 381 31.58 -4.80 44.06
CA ARG A 381 30.78 -3.58 44.02
C ARG A 381 30.26 -3.30 42.62
N ARG A 382 31.14 -3.35 41.62
CA ARG A 382 30.77 -3.14 40.20
C ARG A 382 29.78 -4.19 39.70
N ALA A 383 29.92 -5.45 40.13
CA ALA A 383 28.97 -6.51 39.81
C ALA A 383 27.57 -6.22 40.38
N ARG A 384 27.48 -5.81 41.66
CA ARG A 384 26.20 -5.44 42.28
C ARG A 384 25.55 -4.22 41.64
N GLU A 385 26.33 -3.23 41.25
CA GLU A 385 25.83 -2.06 40.51
C GLU A 385 25.29 -2.45 39.12
N ALA A 386 25.93 -3.40 38.44
CA ALA A 386 25.44 -3.92 37.17
C ALA A 386 24.15 -4.73 37.33
N GLU A 387 24.04 -5.58 38.35
CA GLU A 387 22.80 -6.30 38.68
C GLU A 387 21.65 -5.36 39.02
N ALA A 388 21.91 -4.29 39.78
CA ALA A 388 20.89 -3.28 40.10
C ALA A 388 20.38 -2.56 38.84
N ARG A 389 21.28 -2.25 37.88
CA ARG A 389 20.90 -1.67 36.59
C ARG A 389 20.07 -2.63 35.75
N TYR A 390 20.43 -3.91 35.75
CA TYR A 390 19.69 -4.94 35.05
C TYR A 390 18.28 -5.12 35.64
N GLN A 391 18.15 -5.17 36.97
CA GLN A 391 16.84 -5.22 37.63
C GLN A 391 15.97 -4.01 37.33
N LYS A 392 16.57 -2.82 37.25
CA LYS A 392 15.84 -1.60 36.88
C LYS A 392 15.30 -1.67 35.45
N LEU A 393 16.14 -2.07 34.48
CA LEU A 393 15.71 -2.28 33.10
C LEU A 393 14.60 -3.32 32.97
N GLN A 394 14.65 -4.38 33.79
CA GLN A 394 13.61 -5.40 33.81
C GLN A 394 12.29 -4.87 34.40
N GLN A 395 12.34 -4.06 35.46
CA GLN A 395 11.15 -3.38 36.00
C GLN A 395 10.56 -2.39 35.00
N ASP A 396 11.39 -1.65 34.28
CA ASP A 396 10.94 -0.72 33.24
C ASP A 396 10.25 -1.51 32.09
N ALA A 397 10.84 -2.63 31.65
CA ALA A 397 10.25 -3.52 30.64
C ALA A 397 8.91 -4.12 31.09
N ASP A 398 8.81 -4.58 32.35
CA ASP A 398 7.55 -5.09 32.92
C ASP A 398 6.49 -3.98 33.03
N GLY A 399 6.91 -2.74 33.32
CA GLY A 399 6.06 -1.55 33.30
C GLY A 399 5.44 -1.25 31.94
N PHE A 400 6.17 -1.49 30.85
CA PHE A 400 5.65 -1.37 29.48
C PHE A 400 4.68 -2.51 29.09
N LEU A 401 4.83 -3.70 29.67
CA LEU A 401 3.98 -4.86 29.38
C LEU A 401 2.68 -4.91 30.22
N ALA A 402 2.62 -4.21 31.35
CA ALA A 402 1.45 -4.21 32.23
C ALA A 402 0.16 -3.62 31.61
N PRO A 403 0.20 -2.51 30.82
CA PRO A 403 -0.98 -1.99 30.14
C PRO A 403 -1.53 -2.94 29.07
N GLU A 404 -0.65 -3.62 28.32
CA GLU A 404 -1.06 -4.60 27.31
C GLU A 404 -1.72 -5.82 27.94
N GLN A 405 -1.19 -6.32 29.06
CA GLN A 405 -1.80 -7.43 29.80
C GLN A 405 -3.16 -7.04 30.40
N SER A 406 -3.30 -5.81 30.90
CA SER A 406 -4.57 -5.27 31.39
C SER A 406 -5.62 -5.17 30.27
N CYS A 407 -5.22 -4.66 29.11
CA CYS A 407 -6.09 -4.55 27.92
C CYS A 407 -6.51 -5.94 27.41
N ALA A 408 -5.58 -6.89 27.32
CA ALA A 408 -5.88 -8.27 26.93
C ALA A 408 -6.84 -8.96 27.91
N GLN A 409 -6.71 -8.69 29.21
CA GLN A 409 -7.58 -9.25 30.23
C GLN A 409 -8.98 -8.62 30.22
N GLN A 410 -9.09 -7.31 30.01
CA GLN A 410 -10.38 -6.63 29.80
C GLN A 410 -11.08 -7.14 28.53
N ALA A 411 -10.35 -7.25 27.41
CA ALA A 411 -10.90 -7.78 26.16
C ALA A 411 -11.44 -9.20 26.33
N LYS A 412 -10.75 -10.05 27.10
CA LYS A 412 -11.21 -11.40 27.43
C LYS A 412 -12.50 -11.40 28.27
N ILE A 413 -12.58 -10.54 29.30
CA ILE A 413 -13.78 -10.42 30.14
C ILE A 413 -14.99 -9.96 29.30
N ILE A 414 -14.78 -9.00 28.40
CA ILE A 414 -15.82 -8.51 27.49
C ILE A 414 -16.27 -9.64 26.56
N ALA A 415 -15.34 -10.37 25.95
CA ALA A 415 -15.65 -11.48 25.05
C ALA A 415 -16.43 -12.61 25.75
N ASP A 416 -16.04 -12.96 26.98
CA ASP A 416 -16.72 -14.00 27.76
C ASP A 416 -18.11 -13.55 28.23
N SER A 417 -18.28 -12.27 28.58
CA SER A 417 -19.57 -11.67 28.91
C SER A 417 -20.52 -11.67 27.70
N MET A 418 -20.03 -11.24 26.53
CA MET A 418 -20.79 -11.30 25.28
C MET A 418 -21.20 -12.73 24.94
N ARG A 419 -20.28 -13.70 25.03
CA ARG A 419 -20.58 -15.12 24.76
C ARG A 419 -21.68 -15.64 25.68
N SER A 420 -21.62 -15.33 26.98
CA SER A 420 -22.64 -15.71 27.96
C SER A 420 -24.01 -15.12 27.63
N MET A 421 -24.04 -13.84 27.24
CA MET A 421 -25.26 -13.12 26.86
C MET A 421 -25.91 -13.71 25.59
N TYR A 422 -25.09 -13.98 24.55
CA TYR A 422 -25.54 -14.64 23.34
C TYR A 422 -26.11 -16.04 23.61
N LEU A 423 -25.43 -16.85 24.43
CA LEU A 423 -25.92 -18.18 24.79
C LEU A 423 -27.26 -18.11 25.56
N GLY A 424 -27.41 -17.15 26.48
CA GLY A 424 -28.66 -16.91 27.19
C GLY A 424 -29.81 -16.50 26.27
N TRP A 425 -29.55 -15.62 25.30
CA TRP A 425 -30.56 -15.20 24.33
C TRP A 425 -30.91 -16.27 23.30
N PHE A 426 -29.95 -17.07 22.84
CA PHE A 426 -30.25 -18.22 22.00
C PHE A 426 -31.15 -19.22 22.75
N GLY A 427 -30.89 -19.45 24.04
CA GLY A 427 -31.78 -20.23 24.89
C GLY A 427 -33.20 -19.65 24.97
N LEU A 428 -33.33 -18.34 25.19
CA LEU A 428 -34.63 -17.66 25.31
C LEU A 428 -35.40 -17.58 23.97
N ALA A 429 -34.70 -17.39 22.85
CA ALA A 429 -35.30 -17.39 21.51
C ALA A 429 -35.81 -18.79 21.13
N SER A 430 -35.07 -19.84 21.50
CA SER A 430 -35.47 -21.22 21.25
C SER A 430 -36.72 -21.64 22.04
N THR A 431 -36.97 -21.03 23.20
CA THR A 431 -38.14 -21.34 24.05
C THR A 431 -39.37 -20.48 23.75
N THR A 432 -39.19 -19.26 23.24
CA THR A 432 -40.29 -18.29 23.02
C THR A 432 -40.70 -18.12 21.54
N GLY A 433 -39.90 -18.62 20.60
CA GLY A 433 -40.17 -18.47 19.16
C GLY A 433 -40.00 -17.04 18.61
N THR A 434 -39.42 -16.14 19.42
CA THR A 434 -39.20 -14.74 19.04
C THR A 434 -38.03 -14.64 18.06
N PRO A 435 -38.14 -13.89 16.94
CA PRO A 435 -37.05 -13.75 15.97
C PRO A 435 -35.82 -13.10 16.59
N LEU A 436 -34.66 -13.73 16.41
CA LEU A 436 -33.36 -13.28 16.93
C LEU A 436 -33.06 -11.80 16.64
N ALA A 437 -33.51 -11.31 15.47
CA ALA A 437 -33.32 -9.93 15.02
C ALA A 437 -33.97 -8.87 15.93
N ARG A 438 -35.12 -9.18 16.56
CA ARG A 438 -35.76 -8.27 17.52
C ARG A 438 -35.08 -8.26 18.88
N MET A 439 -34.34 -9.30 19.20
CA MET A 439 -33.65 -9.47 20.49
C MET A 439 -32.21 -8.94 20.47
N ALA A 440 -31.65 -8.64 19.29
CA ALA A 440 -30.29 -8.11 19.11
C ALA A 440 -30.17 -6.58 19.25
N ALA A 441 -31.28 -5.84 19.30
CA ALA A 441 -31.27 -4.37 19.45
C ALA A 441 -30.50 -3.86 20.68
N PRO A 442 -30.58 -4.50 21.88
CA PRO A 442 -29.80 -4.09 23.04
C PRO A 442 -28.28 -4.27 22.86
N ILE A 443 -27.85 -5.19 21.98
CA ILE A 443 -26.42 -5.45 21.71
C ILE A 443 -25.80 -4.27 21.00
N TYR A 444 -26.47 -3.79 19.96
CA TYR A 444 -26.00 -2.64 19.20
C TYR A 444 -25.87 -1.41 20.11
N GLN A 445 -26.83 -1.21 21.02
CA GLN A 445 -26.76 -0.13 22.01
C GLN A 445 -25.57 -0.28 22.98
N VAL A 446 -25.30 -1.47 23.51
CA VAL A 446 -24.13 -1.70 24.38
C VAL A 446 -22.82 -1.53 23.60
N CYS A 447 -22.77 -1.94 22.32
CA CYS A 447 -21.60 -1.73 21.47
C CYS A 447 -21.38 -0.24 21.15
N ASP A 448 -22.45 0.54 21.06
CA ASP A 448 -22.39 2.00 20.87
C ASP A 448 -21.88 2.69 22.13
N GLU A 449 -22.39 2.31 23.32
CA GLU A 449 -21.95 2.83 24.62
C GLU A 449 -20.46 2.50 24.91
N ILE A 450 -20.00 1.29 24.56
CA ILE A 450 -18.58 0.91 24.71
C ILE A 450 -17.69 1.73 23.78
N ARG A 451 -18.15 1.99 22.55
CA ARG A 451 -17.41 2.79 21.56
C ARG A 451 -17.25 4.24 22.04
N GLU A 452 -18.33 4.81 22.56
CA GLU A 452 -18.34 6.18 23.11
C GLU A 452 -17.43 6.29 24.35
N SER A 453 -17.44 5.28 25.23
CA SER A 453 -16.53 5.22 26.39
C SER A 453 -15.05 5.07 26.01
N LEU A 454 -14.73 4.37 24.91
CA LEU A 454 -13.37 4.23 24.39
C LEU A 454 -12.87 5.51 23.70
N GLU A 455 -13.77 6.28 23.09
CA GLU A 455 -13.46 7.59 22.50
C GLU A 455 -13.20 8.65 23.58
N GLU A 456 -13.87 8.60 24.74
CA GLU A 456 -13.61 9.53 25.85
C GLU A 456 -12.25 9.28 26.54
N ASP A 457 -11.82 8.02 26.72
CA ASP A 457 -10.56 7.66 27.41
C ASP A 457 -9.29 7.88 26.56
N THR A 458 -9.42 8.16 25.24
CA THR A 458 -8.28 8.47 24.36
C THR A 458 -7.95 9.96 24.28
N THR A 459 -8.66 10.80 25.04
CA THR A 459 -8.35 12.22 25.19
C THR A 459 -7.14 12.41 26.10
N ILE A 460 -5.94 12.14 25.59
CA ILE A 460 -4.68 12.53 26.26
C ILE A 460 -4.67 14.05 26.33
N ASN A 461 -4.95 14.60 27.52
CA ASN A 461 -4.80 16.01 27.82
C ASN A 461 -3.29 16.32 27.87
N PRO A 462 -2.71 17.08 26.93
CA PRO A 462 -1.25 17.26 26.84
C PRO A 462 -0.70 18.26 27.86
N THR A 463 -1.40 18.52 28.98
CA THR A 463 -1.09 19.65 29.88
C THR A 463 -1.07 19.29 31.37
N ALA A 464 -0.54 18.11 31.73
CA ALA A 464 -0.28 17.79 33.14
C ALA A 464 1.19 17.40 33.36
N GLU A 465 1.94 18.40 33.85
CA GLU A 465 3.21 18.39 34.56
C GLU A 465 3.92 17.03 34.79
N GLY A 466 5.12 16.87 34.23
CA GLY A 466 6.02 15.80 34.64
C GLY A 466 7.17 15.48 33.69
N SER A 467 8.02 16.44 33.33
CA SER A 467 9.37 16.15 32.83
C SER A 467 10.22 17.42 32.88
N VAL A 468 10.88 17.63 34.02
CA VAL A 468 12.01 18.57 34.14
C VAL A 468 13.29 17.94 33.55
N GLU A 469 13.20 16.76 32.94
CA GLU A 469 14.35 15.99 32.46
C GLU A 469 14.67 16.23 30.96
N ASP A 470 13.77 16.86 30.20
CA ASP A 470 14.06 17.22 28.79
C ASP A 470 14.85 18.51 28.61
N ALA A 471 14.95 19.37 29.63
CA ALA A 471 15.75 20.60 29.56
C ALA A 471 17.26 20.36 29.76
N GLU A 472 17.68 19.22 30.33
CA GLU A 472 19.10 18.89 30.48
C GLU A 472 19.69 18.17 29.26
N ARG A 473 18.83 17.71 28.33
CA ARG A 473 19.27 16.96 27.14
C ARG A 473 19.62 17.86 25.94
N GLU A 474 19.20 19.12 25.95
CA GLU A 474 19.53 20.11 24.92
C GLU A 474 20.82 20.92 25.22
N ALA A 475 21.38 20.84 26.43
CA ALA A 475 22.61 21.55 26.79
C ALA A 475 23.91 20.77 26.49
N LEU A 476 23.83 19.57 25.90
CA LEU A 476 24.98 18.73 25.53
C LEU A 476 25.31 18.76 24.03
N PHE A 477 24.62 19.62 23.25
CA PHE A 477 24.86 19.78 21.81
C PHE A 477 25.00 21.26 21.35
N GLU A 478 25.53 22.13 22.22
CA GLU A 478 26.16 23.41 21.81
C GLU A 478 27.65 23.47 22.18
#